data_AF-A0A4U3L979-F1
#
_entry.id   AF-A0A4U3L979-F1
#
_cell.length_a   1.000
_cell.length_b   1.000
_cell.length_c   1.000
_cell.angle_alpha   90.00
_cell.angle_beta   90.00
_cell.angle_gamma   90.00
#
_symmetry.space_group_name_H-M   'P 1'
#
loop_
_entity.id
_entity.type
_entity.pdbx_description
1 polymer ?
#
loop_
_entity_poly.entity_id
_entity_poly.type
_entity_poly.pdbx_seq_one_letter_code
_entity_poly.pdbx_strand_id
1 'polypeptide(L)'
;MKKYLRLIIILIGILTAVSGLMQMLFPAFVLKLVGAEITNTTKHFFAIVGMFMFLFGGLILHALYSIQDNKAAILWCALQKFGASIAVAIGIAHHLFAWMAGLVALFDFISGIIILLYFKSIYTYEVR
;
A
#
# COMPACT_ATOMS: atom_id res chain seq x y z
N MET A 1 -8.56 -16.17 14.64
CA MET A 1 -7.50 -15.23 14.21
C MET A 1 -7.37 -15.10 12.67
N LYS A 2 -7.22 -16.18 11.90
CA LYS A 2 -7.05 -16.11 10.43
C LYS A 2 -8.17 -15.35 9.67
N LYS A 3 -9.45 -15.58 10.03
CA LYS A 3 -10.60 -14.87 9.42
C LYS A 3 -10.52 -13.34 9.60
N TYR A 4 -10.21 -12.88 10.82
CA TYR A 4 -10.07 -11.45 11.11
C TYR A 4 -8.86 -10.84 10.41
N LEU A 5 -7.73 -11.54 10.38
CA LEU A 5 -6.52 -11.08 9.68
C LEU A 5 -6.75 -10.97 8.17
N ARG A 6 -7.42 -11.96 7.57
CA ARG A 6 -7.83 -11.93 6.16
C ARG A 6 -8.79 -10.78 5.89
N LEU A 7 -9.77 -10.53 6.76
CA LEU A 7 -10.70 -9.41 6.62
C LEU A 7 -9.96 -8.05 6.66
N ILE A 8 -9.02 -7.89 7.60
CA ILE A 8 -8.20 -6.68 7.70
C ILE A 8 -7.39 -6.47 6.43
N ILE A 9 -6.77 -7.52 5.87
CA ILE A 9 -5.98 -7.39 4.64
C ILE A 9 -6.88 -7.11 3.43
N ILE A 10 -8.09 -7.66 3.38
CA ILE A 10 -9.08 -7.29 2.35
C ILE A 10 -9.39 -5.79 2.45
N LEU A 11 -9.64 -5.27 3.65
CA LEU A 11 -9.89 -3.84 3.84
C LEU A 11 -8.68 -3.00 3.42
N ILE A 12 -7.46 -3.39 3.80
CA ILE A 12 -6.22 -2.74 3.36
C ILE A 12 -6.11 -2.76 1.83
N GLY A 13 -6.38 -3.90 1.19
CA GLY A 13 -6.33 -4.07 -0.26
C GLY A 13 -7.31 -3.16 -0.98
N ILE A 14 -8.58 -3.12 -0.52
CA ILE A 14 -9.61 -2.23 -1.05
C ILE A 14 -9.21 -0.77 -0.87
N LEU A 15 -8.80 -0.36 0.33
CA LEU A 15 -8.38 1.01 0.60
C LEU A 15 -7.20 1.42 -0.28
N THR A 16 -6.22 0.53 -0.45
CA THR A 16 -5.04 0.77 -1.31
C THR A 16 -5.41 0.87 -2.78
N ALA A 17 -6.33 0.02 -3.24
CA ALA A 17 -6.82 0.07 -4.61
C ALA A 17 -7.58 1.37 -4.87
N VAL A 18 -8.54 1.71 -4.01
CA VAL A 18 -9.34 2.93 -4.14
C VAL A 18 -8.48 4.19 -4.03
N SER A 19 -7.56 4.24 -3.07
CA SER A 19 -6.65 5.39 -2.93
C SER A 19 -5.69 5.50 -4.11
N GLY A 20 -5.15 4.38 -4.60
CA GLY A 20 -4.32 4.34 -5.80
C GLY A 20 -5.06 4.82 -7.05
N LEU A 21 -6.31 4.39 -7.23
CA LEU A 21 -7.17 4.83 -8.32
C LEU A 21 -7.46 6.33 -8.24
N MET A 22 -7.78 6.84 -7.05
CA MET A 22 -7.98 8.28 -6.83
C MET A 22 -6.71 9.07 -7.12
N GLN A 23 -5.54 8.57 -6.71
CA GLN A 23 -4.26 9.21 -6.97
C GLN A 23 -3.88 9.17 -8.46
N MET A 24 -4.27 8.12 -9.18
CA MET A 24 -4.06 7.98 -10.62
C MET A 24 -4.93 8.95 -11.42
N LEU A 25 -6.21 9.07 -11.08
CA LEU A 25 -7.18 9.90 -11.83
C LEU A 25 -7.17 11.37 -11.37
N PHE A 26 -6.93 11.62 -10.09
CA PHE A 26 -7.00 12.94 -9.45
C PHE A 26 -5.74 13.24 -8.62
N PRO A 27 -4.53 13.21 -9.20
CA PRO A 27 -3.28 13.35 -8.45
C PRO A 27 -3.17 14.69 -7.71
N ALA A 28 -3.72 15.77 -8.27
CA ALA A 28 -3.69 17.10 -7.64
C ALA A 28 -4.45 17.15 -6.31
N PHE A 29 -5.53 16.38 -6.18
CA PHE A 29 -6.30 16.29 -4.93
C PHE A 29 -5.46 15.63 -3.84
N VAL A 30 -4.82 14.50 -4.16
CA VAL A 30 -3.98 13.76 -3.22
C VAL A 30 -2.73 14.57 -2.85
N LEU A 31 -2.06 15.18 -3.83
CA LEU A 31 -0.91 16.07 -3.61
C LEU A 31 -1.24 17.21 -2.64
N LYS A 32 -2.41 17.84 -2.79
CA LYS A 32 -2.88 18.88 -1.87
C LYS A 32 -3.06 18.35 -0.45
N LEU A 33 -3.59 17.13 -0.30
CA LEU A 33 -3.81 16.50 1.01
C LEU A 33 -2.48 16.17 1.71
N VAL A 34 -1.47 15.71 0.98
CA VAL A 34 -0.13 15.44 1.53
C VAL A 34 0.76 16.69 1.62
N GLY A 35 0.25 17.86 1.21
CA GLY A 35 0.97 19.13 1.26
C GLY A 35 2.17 19.22 0.32
N ALA A 36 2.14 18.48 -0.78
CA ALA A 36 3.18 18.53 -1.82
C ALA A 36 2.97 19.69 -2.79
N GLU A 37 4.05 20.13 -3.42
CA GLU A 37 4.00 21.07 -4.54
C GLU A 37 3.25 20.46 -5.74
N ILE A 38 2.35 21.24 -6.33
CA ILE A 38 1.49 20.80 -7.44
C ILE A 38 2.05 21.36 -8.76
N THR A 39 2.93 20.59 -9.38
CA THR A 39 3.45 20.85 -10.73
C THR A 39 2.96 19.77 -11.70
N ASN A 40 3.13 19.96 -13.01
CA ASN A 40 2.77 18.91 -13.98
C ASN A 40 3.59 17.63 -13.78
N THR A 41 4.86 17.79 -13.40
CA THR A 41 5.76 16.68 -13.10
C THR A 41 5.33 15.92 -11.85
N THR A 42 5.02 16.61 -10.74
CA THR A 42 4.58 15.93 -9.51
C THR A 42 3.25 15.23 -9.70
N LYS A 43 2.29 15.85 -10.43
CA LYS A 43 1.03 15.21 -10.83
C LYS A 43 1.26 13.90 -11.60
N HIS A 44 2.16 13.91 -12.58
CA HIS A 44 2.43 12.74 -13.40
C HIS A 44 3.09 11.61 -12.59
N PHE A 45 4.10 11.92 -11.78
CA PHE A 45 4.74 10.92 -10.92
C PHE A 45 3.80 10.36 -9.86
N PHE A 46 2.97 11.21 -9.24
CA PHE A 46 1.95 10.71 -8.30
C PHE A 46 0.94 9.80 -8.99
N ALA A 47 0.53 10.11 -10.22
CA ALA A 47 -0.38 9.24 -10.97
C ALA A 47 0.23 7.86 -11.25
N ILE A 48 1.52 7.80 -11.59
CA ILE A 48 2.27 6.54 -11.76
C ILE A 48 2.31 5.74 -10.45
N VAL A 49 2.63 6.40 -9.33
CA VAL A 49 2.61 5.75 -8.01
C VAL A 49 1.20 5.23 -7.68
N GLY A 50 0.16 6.01 -7.99
CA GLY A 50 -1.23 5.63 -7.84
C GLY A 50 -1.61 4.39 -8.64
N MET A 51 -1.12 4.28 -9.89
CA MET A 51 -1.29 3.08 -10.72
C MET A 51 -0.71 1.84 -10.04
N PHE A 52 0.53 1.91 -9.52
CA PHE A 52 1.12 0.79 -8.79
C PHE A 52 0.34 0.44 -7.53
N MET A 53 -0.10 1.43 -6.76
CA MET A 53 -0.96 1.18 -5.58
C MET A 53 -2.26 0.48 -5.98
N PHE A 54 -2.90 0.90 -7.07
CA PHE A 54 -4.09 0.24 -7.60
C PHE A 54 -3.82 -1.23 -7.95
N LEU A 55 -2.74 -1.50 -8.68
CA LEU A 55 -2.34 -2.85 -9.09
C LEU A 55 -2.00 -3.74 -7.90
N PHE A 56 -1.23 -3.26 -6.91
CA PHE A 56 -0.88 -4.03 -5.72
C PHE A 56 -2.09 -4.24 -4.78
N GLY A 57 -3.00 -3.27 -4.70
CA GLY A 57 -4.28 -3.42 -4.02
C GLY A 57 -5.15 -4.50 -4.67
N GLY A 58 -5.23 -4.52 -6.01
CA GLY A 58 -5.91 -5.58 -6.75
C GLY A 58 -5.21 -6.94 -6.61
N LEU A 59 -3.88 -6.96 -6.65
CA LEU A 59 -3.06 -8.18 -6.53
C LEU A 59 -3.30 -8.87 -5.19
N ILE A 60 -3.29 -8.13 -4.06
CA ILE A 60 -3.51 -8.74 -2.76
C ILE A 60 -4.94 -9.25 -2.61
N LEU A 61 -5.93 -8.54 -3.16
CA LEU A 61 -7.32 -9.01 -3.18
C LEU A 61 -7.45 -10.31 -3.98
N HIS A 62 -6.91 -10.37 -5.18
CA HIS A 62 -6.90 -11.60 -5.99
C HIS A 62 -6.14 -12.74 -5.30
N ALA A 63 -4.99 -12.47 -4.67
CA ALA A 63 -4.24 -13.47 -3.93
C ALA A 63 -5.04 -14.05 -2.75
N LEU A 64 -5.88 -13.24 -2.10
CA LEU A 64 -6.73 -13.68 -0.98
C LEU A 64 -8.01 -14.40 -1.40
N TYR A 65 -8.52 -14.17 -2.61
CA TYR A 65 -9.71 -14.85 -3.16
C TYR A 65 -9.37 -16.07 -4.02
N SER A 66 -8.10 -16.22 -4.41
CA SER A 66 -7.60 -17.39 -5.12
C SER A 66 -7.75 -18.67 -4.29
N ILE A 67 -8.02 -19.78 -4.97
CA ILE A 67 -8.08 -21.12 -4.37
C ILE A 67 -6.68 -21.59 -3.95
N GLN A 68 -5.64 -21.15 -4.67
CA GLN A 68 -4.24 -21.42 -4.33
C GLN A 68 -3.60 -20.19 -3.70
N ASP A 69 -2.99 -20.38 -2.54
CA ASP A 69 -2.27 -19.33 -1.82
C ASP A 69 -1.04 -18.87 -2.62
N ASN A 70 -1.06 -17.63 -3.11
CA ASN A 70 0.10 -17.04 -3.79
C ASN A 70 0.99 -16.30 -2.79
N LYS A 71 1.90 -17.04 -2.16
CA LYS A 71 2.86 -16.54 -1.17
C LYS A 71 3.74 -15.42 -1.71
N ALA A 72 4.21 -15.54 -2.95
CA ALA A 72 5.05 -14.53 -3.59
C ALA A 72 4.30 -13.20 -3.72
N ALA A 73 3.05 -13.23 -4.18
CA ALA A 73 2.22 -12.02 -4.29
C ALA A 73 2.05 -11.32 -2.93
N ILE A 74 1.77 -12.08 -1.87
CA ILE A 74 1.60 -11.54 -0.51
C ILE A 74 2.90 -10.89 -0.02
N LEU A 75 4.06 -11.53 -0.21
CA LEU A 75 5.36 -10.99 0.17
C LEU A 75 5.65 -9.67 -0.55
N TRP A 76 5.47 -9.63 -1.87
CA TRP A 76 5.71 -8.42 -2.67
C TRP A 76 4.75 -7.29 -2.32
N CYS A 77 3.49 -7.60 -1.96
CA CYS A 77 2.57 -6.58 -1.44
C CYS A 77 3.03 -6.00 -0.10
N ALA A 78 3.58 -6.83 0.79
CA ALA A 78 4.14 -6.35 2.06
C ALA A 78 5.36 -5.44 1.82
N LEU A 79 6.27 -5.84 0.92
CA LEU A 79 7.43 -5.05 0.53
C LEU A 79 7.04 -3.72 -0.12
N GLN A 80 6.01 -3.71 -0.97
CA GLN A 80 5.50 -2.47 -1.57
C GLN A 80 5.02 -1.47 -0.50
N LYS A 81 4.33 -1.95 0.54
CA LYS A 81 3.89 -1.13 1.67
C LYS A 81 5.05 -0.54 2.46
N PHE A 82 6.08 -1.33 2.75
CA PHE A 82 7.29 -0.81 3.38
C PHE A 82 8.00 0.21 2.48
N GLY A 83 8.17 -0.09 1.19
CA GLY A 83 8.76 0.84 0.23
C GLY A 83 8.02 2.16 0.15
N ALA A 84 6.68 2.14 0.12
CA ALA A 84 5.84 3.34 0.16
C ALA A 84 6.04 4.15 1.45
N SER A 85 6.01 3.48 2.61
CA SER A 85 6.23 4.15 3.90
C SER A 85 7.60 4.83 4.01
N ILE A 86 8.66 4.16 3.53
CA ILE A 86 10.02 4.69 3.52
C ILE A 86 10.13 5.86 2.55
N ALA A 87 9.57 5.75 1.34
CA ALA A 87 9.60 6.81 0.34
C ALA A 87 8.89 8.09 0.85
N VAL A 88 7.74 7.95 1.51
CA VAL A 88 7.03 9.08 2.11
C VAL A 88 7.82 9.67 3.29
N ALA A 89 8.41 8.84 4.16
CA ALA A 89 9.25 9.31 5.26
C ALA A 89 10.47 10.11 4.77
N ILE A 90 11.16 9.63 3.72
CA ILE A 90 12.25 10.35 3.05
C ILE A 90 11.73 11.68 2.47
N GLY A 91 10.55 11.67 1.84
CA GLY A 91 9.94 12.88 1.32
C GLY A 91 9.64 13.93 2.41
N ILE A 92 9.21 13.51 3.60
CA ILE A 92 9.03 14.41 4.75
C ILE A 92 10.38 14.94 5.23
N ALA A 93 11.40 14.08 5.34
CA ALA A 93 12.75 14.47 5.76
C ALA A 93 13.40 15.48 4.81
N HIS A 94 13.06 15.44 3.52
CA HIS A 94 13.50 16.40 2.50
C HIS A 94 12.53 17.59 2.31
N HIS A 95 11.55 17.77 3.20
CA HIS A 95 10.53 18.83 3.13
C HIS A 95 9.67 18.84 1.84
N LEU A 96 9.57 17.70 1.15
CA LEU A 96 8.73 17.53 -0.05
C LEU A 96 7.25 17.30 0.29
N PHE A 97 6.98 16.75 1.48
CA PHE A 97 5.63 16.50 1.99
C PHE A 97 5.42 17.17 3.35
N ALA A 98 4.17 17.49 3.66
CA ALA A 98 3.79 17.93 4.99
C ALA A 98 3.93 16.78 6.01
N TRP A 99 4.13 17.13 7.28
CA TRP A 99 4.19 16.15 8.37
C TRP A 99 2.96 15.24 8.46
N MET A 100 1.80 15.72 7.99
CA MET A 100 0.54 14.97 7.91
C MET A 100 0.64 13.73 7.00
N ALA A 101 1.52 13.77 5.99
CA ALA A 101 1.81 12.59 5.15
C ALA A 101 2.43 11.44 5.97
N GLY A 102 2.97 11.73 7.16
CA GLY A 102 3.48 10.73 8.10
C GLY A 102 2.39 9.76 8.58
N LEU A 103 1.13 10.19 8.62
CA LEU A 103 0.01 9.28 8.94
C LEU A 103 -0.20 8.24 7.85
N VAL A 104 -0.05 8.63 6.58
CA VAL A 104 -0.12 7.71 5.44
C VAL A 104 1.06 6.75 5.47
N ALA A 105 2.27 7.25 5.72
CA ALA A 105 3.46 6.41 5.88
C ALA A 105 3.31 5.40 7.02
N LEU A 106 2.79 5.83 8.17
CA LEU A 106 2.54 4.96 9.32
C LEU A 106 1.49 3.89 9.01
N PHE A 107 0.39 4.28 8.35
CA PHE A 107 -0.63 3.34 7.89
C PHE A 107 -0.04 2.26 6.97
N ASP A 108 0.78 2.65 6.00
CA ASP A 108 1.43 1.70 5.10
C ASP A 108 2.42 0.81 5.82
N PHE A 109 3.20 1.35 6.76
CA PHE A 109 4.14 0.55 7.58
C PHE A 109 3.41 -0.51 8.41
N ILE A 110 2.35 -0.13 9.12
CA ILE A 110 1.53 -1.05 9.92
C ILE A 110 0.86 -2.09 9.00
N SER A 111 0.36 -1.67 7.84
CA SER A 111 -0.22 -2.57 6.84
C SER A 111 0.80 -3.61 6.35
N GLY A 112 2.04 -3.20 6.08
CA GLY A 112 3.13 -4.08 5.71
C GLY A 112 3.42 -5.14 6.78
N ILE A 113 3.43 -4.73 8.06
CA ILE A 113 3.58 -5.66 9.20
C ILE A 113 2.44 -6.67 9.23
N ILE A 114 1.19 -6.22 9.11
CA ILE A 114 0.01 -7.10 9.15
C ILE A 114 0.06 -8.13 8.01
N ILE A 115 0.45 -7.70 6.81
CA ILE A 115 0.59 -8.58 5.64
C ILE A 115 1.73 -9.60 5.87
N LEU A 116 2.87 -9.20 6.44
CA LEU A 116 3.95 -10.13 6.80
C LEU A 116 3.54 -11.15 7.87
N LEU A 117 2.76 -10.73 8.87
CA LEU A 117 2.24 -11.65 9.89
C LEU A 117 1.32 -12.70 9.26
N TYR A 118 0.51 -12.30 8.26
CA TYR A 118 -0.29 -13.23 7.48
C TYR A 118 0.55 -14.15 6.61
N PHE A 119 1.59 -13.63 5.94
CA PHE A 119 2.54 -14.43 5.16
C PHE A 119 3.18 -15.53 6.03
N LYS A 120 3.69 -15.17 7.21
CA LYS A 120 4.23 -16.14 8.18
C LYS A 120 3.19 -17.18 8.58
N SER A 121 1.94 -16.76 8.81
CA SER A 121 0.83 -17.65 9.13
C SER A 121 0.43 -18.60 8.00
N ILE A 122 0.74 -18.32 6.73
CA ILE A 122 0.52 -19.27 5.63
C ILE A 122 1.70 -20.24 5.56
N TYR A 123 2.93 -19.73 5.67
CA TYR A 123 4.15 -20.53 5.54
C TYR A 123 4.26 -21.64 6.60
N THR A 124 3.87 -21.36 7.85
CA THR A 124 3.95 -22.35 8.95
C THR A 124 3.07 -23.60 8.77
N TYR A 125 2.04 -23.56 7.91
CA TYR A 125 1.11 -24.70 7.73
C TYR A 125 1.49 -25.67 6.62
N GLU A 126 2.44 -25.33 5.75
CA GLU A 126 2.94 -26.27 4.74
C GLU A 126 4.06 -27.18 5.28
N VAL A 127 4.66 -26.81 6.42
CA VAL A 127 5.80 -27.52 7.03
C VAL A 127 5.33 -28.49 8.13
N ARG A 128 4.02 -28.56 8.42
CA ARG A 128 3.39 -29.52 9.33
C ARG A 128 2.47 -30.43 8.57
#